data_AF-A0A537VCV5-F1
#
_entry.id   AF-A0A537VCV5-F1
#
_cell.length_a   1.000
_cell.length_b   1.000
_cell.length_c   1.000
_cell.angle_alpha   90.00
_cell.angle_beta   90.00
_cell.angle_gamma   90.00
#
_symmetry.space_group_name_H-M   'P 1'
#
loop_
_entity.id
_entity.type
_entity.pdbx_description
1 polymer ?
#
loop_
_entity_poly.entity_id
_entity_poly.type
_entity_poly.pdbx_seq_one_letter_code
_entity_poly.pdbx_strand_id
1 'polypeptide(L)'
;MSLGTRCRSTWSCRSRADRSAQGGWDRPGRLGGPMDPSELLRTLETERAHGRDLFASAASLEELDAANTAVLGRKSRLGEVQRALGTLEEAQRRELG
;
A
#
# COMPACT_ATOMS: atom_id res chain seq x y z
N MET A 1 -33.83 -21.04 -31.45
CA MET A 1 -33.36 -21.62 -30.19
C MET A 1 -31.95 -21.05 -29.95
N SER A 2 -31.80 -20.00 -29.13
CA SER A 2 -31.54 -20.08 -27.68
C SER A 2 -30.23 -20.83 -27.39
N LEU A 3 -29.17 -20.26 -26.81
CA LEU A 3 -29.06 -19.17 -25.82
C LEU A 3 -27.72 -18.44 -25.93
N GLY A 4 -27.76 -17.12 -25.76
CA GLY A 4 -26.58 -16.30 -25.48
C GLY A 4 -26.06 -16.57 -24.06
N THR A 5 -24.79 -16.94 -23.95
CA THR A 5 -24.12 -17.03 -22.66
C THR A 5 -23.56 -15.66 -22.31
N ARG A 6 -24.33 -14.90 -21.53
CA ARG A 6 -23.88 -13.68 -20.86
C ARG A 6 -22.78 -14.06 -19.87
N CYS A 7 -21.55 -13.66 -20.15
CA CYS A 7 -20.47 -13.69 -19.17
C CYS A 7 -20.70 -12.54 -18.17
N ARG A 8 -21.35 -12.86 -17.06
CA ARG A 8 -21.74 -11.92 -15.99
C ARG A 8 -20.60 -11.82 -14.97
N SER A 9 -19.52 -11.13 -15.33
CA SER A 9 -18.58 -10.42 -14.43
C SER A 9 -17.23 -10.23 -15.14
N THR A 10 -16.77 -8.98 -15.25
CA THR A 10 -15.51 -8.59 -15.88
C THR A 10 -14.28 -8.82 -14.99
N TRP A 11 -14.44 -9.34 -13.78
CA TRP A 11 -13.38 -9.44 -12.77
C TRP A 11 -12.69 -10.79 -12.67
N SER A 12 -13.30 -11.89 -13.13
CA SER A 12 -12.76 -13.24 -12.84
C SER A 12 -11.91 -13.86 -13.97
N CYS A 13 -12.00 -13.37 -15.21
CA CYS A 13 -11.29 -13.98 -16.34
C CYS A 13 -9.89 -13.41 -16.61
N ARG A 14 -9.51 -12.26 -16.01
CA ARG A 14 -8.22 -11.61 -16.30
C ARG A 14 -7.05 -12.13 -15.43
N SER A 15 -7.33 -12.93 -14.40
CA SER A 15 -6.35 -13.18 -13.33
C SER A 15 -5.53 -14.47 -13.45
N ARG A 16 -5.76 -15.31 -14.47
CA ARG A 16 -5.12 -16.64 -14.56
C ARG A 16 -4.20 -16.84 -15.78
N ALA A 17 -4.29 -16.00 -16.81
CA ALA A 17 -3.47 -16.15 -18.02
C ALA A 17 -2.14 -15.37 -18.00
N ASP A 18 -1.93 -14.47 -17.03
CA ASP A 18 -0.80 -13.51 -17.04
C ASP A 18 0.32 -13.86 -16.03
N ARG A 19 0.19 -14.95 -15.27
CA ARG A 19 1.07 -15.24 -14.13
C ARG A 19 2.31 -16.09 -14.45
N SER A 20 2.53 -16.46 -15.72
CA SER A 20 3.59 -17.40 -16.09
C SER A 20 4.59 -16.88 -17.13
N ALA A 21 4.59 -15.57 -17.44
CA ALA A 21 5.40 -15.03 -18.54
C ALA A 21 6.08 -13.68 -18.26
N GLN A 22 6.38 -13.33 -17.00
CA GLN A 22 7.08 -12.07 -16.69
C GLN A 22 8.30 -12.33 -15.81
N GLY A 23 9.39 -12.72 -16.47
CA GLY A 23 10.73 -12.45 -15.97
C GLY A 23 11.05 -10.95 -16.10
N GLY A 24 11.86 -10.44 -15.17
CA GLY A 24 12.39 -9.09 -15.21
C GLY A 24 11.61 -8.11 -14.31
N TRP A 25 12.08 -7.93 -13.08
CA TRP A 25 11.66 -6.82 -12.21
C TRP A 25 12.27 -5.48 -12.66
N ASP A 26 12.33 -5.24 -13.97
CA ASP A 26 12.85 -3.99 -14.51
C ASP A 26 11.70 -2.99 -14.63
N ARG A 27 11.42 -2.30 -13.51
CA ARG A 27 10.42 -1.23 -13.47
C ARG A 27 11.10 0.07 -13.90
N PRO A 28 10.68 0.73 -15.01
CA PRO A 28 11.35 1.92 -15.49
C PRO A 28 11.26 3.06 -14.46
N GLY A 29 12.42 3.71 -14.27
CA GLY A 29 12.76 4.59 -13.17
C GLY A 29 11.72 5.64 -12.82
N ARG A 30 11.20 5.54 -11.60
CA ARG A 30 10.75 6.69 -10.83
C ARG A 30 12.00 7.52 -10.54
N LEU A 31 11.98 8.82 -10.83
CA LEU A 31 13.08 9.78 -10.60
C LEU A 31 13.44 10.01 -9.12
N GLY A 32 13.00 9.14 -8.22
CA GLY A 32 13.43 9.07 -6.83
C GLY A 32 13.88 7.64 -6.59
N GLY A 33 15.14 7.46 -6.19
CA GLY A 33 15.67 6.16 -5.81
C GLY A 33 14.83 5.51 -4.70
N PRO A 34 14.96 4.19 -4.49
CA PRO A 34 14.33 3.52 -3.36
C PRO A 34 14.71 4.25 -2.07
N MET A 35 13.71 4.52 -1.21
CA MET A 35 13.96 5.06 0.12
C MET A 35 14.78 4.05 0.93
N ASP A 36 15.71 4.55 1.74
CA ASP A 36 16.55 3.68 2.58
C ASP A 36 15.67 2.86 3.55
N PRO A 37 15.89 1.54 3.71
CA PRO A 37 15.11 0.72 4.64
C PRO A 37 15.09 1.25 6.07
N SER A 38 16.21 1.83 6.55
CA SER A 38 16.28 2.41 7.89
C SER A 38 15.41 3.67 7.98
N GLU A 39 15.40 4.50 6.94
CA GLU A 39 14.52 5.68 6.86
C GLU A 39 13.03 5.28 6.88
N LEU A 40 12.68 4.21 6.14
CA LEU A 40 11.33 3.65 6.15
C LEU A 40 10.93 3.17 7.55
N LEU A 41 11.80 2.43 8.23
CA LEU A 41 11.55 1.97 9.61
C LEU A 41 11.36 3.13 10.58
N ARG A 42 12.23 4.15 10.52
CA ARG A 42 12.11 5.35 11.37
C ARG A 42 10.82 6.11 11.12
N THR A 43 10.39 6.18 9.86
CA THR A 43 9.10 6.77 9.50
C THR A 43 7.94 5.95 10.05
N LEU A 44 7.97 4.61 9.94
CA LEU A 44 6.95 3.73 10.53
C LEU A 44 6.83 3.92 12.04
N GLU A 45 7.95 3.95 12.75
CA GLU A 45 7.97 4.14 14.20
C GLU A 45 7.39 5.50 14.60
N THR A 46 7.77 6.56 13.89
CA THR A 46 7.28 7.93 14.12
C THR A 46 5.78 8.04 13.88
N GLU A 47 5.30 7.57 12.73
CA GLU A 47 3.88 7.60 12.38
C GLU A 47 3.04 6.71 13.30
N ARG A 48 3.61 5.61 13.80
CA ARG A 48 2.94 4.75 14.79
C ARG A 48 2.74 5.47 16.12
N ALA A 49 3.76 6.18 16.62
CA ALA A 49 3.64 6.96 17.85
C ALA A 49 2.64 8.10 17.66
N HIS A 50 2.81 8.90 16.61
CA HIS A 50 1.90 9.99 16.26
C HIS A 50 0.45 9.53 16.10
N GLY A 51 0.23 8.43 15.39
CA GLY A 51 -1.12 7.89 15.20
C GLY A 51 -1.76 7.45 16.52
N ARG A 52 -1.00 6.83 17.43
CA ARG A 52 -1.51 6.48 18.77
C ARG A 52 -1.98 7.70 19.54
N ASP A 53 -1.21 8.79 19.50
CA ASP A 53 -1.56 10.02 20.20
C ASP A 53 -2.82 10.66 19.58
N LEU A 54 -2.91 10.73 18.25
CA LEU A 54 -4.09 11.25 17.55
C LEU A 54 -5.35 10.44 17.89
N PHE A 55 -5.27 9.11 17.79
CA PHE A 55 -6.40 8.23 18.09
C PHE A 55 -6.81 8.29 19.57
N ALA A 56 -5.86 8.44 20.49
CA ALA A 56 -6.16 8.58 21.91
C ALA A 56 -6.80 9.94 22.25
N SER A 57 -6.49 10.98 21.47
CA SER A 57 -7.01 12.35 21.70
C SER A 57 -8.39 12.61 21.10
N ALA A 58 -8.86 11.78 20.16
CA ALA A 58 -10.15 11.97 19.51
C ALA A 58 -11.32 11.76 20.50
N ALA A 59 -12.17 12.78 20.67
CA ALA A 59 -13.31 12.76 21.59
C ALA A 59 -14.66 12.60 20.88
N SER A 60 -14.66 12.55 19.54
CA SER A 60 -15.84 12.39 18.69
C SER A 60 -15.58 11.45 17.51
N LEU A 61 -16.66 11.00 16.85
CA LEU A 61 -16.55 10.18 15.64
C LEU A 61 -15.96 10.97 14.48
N GLU A 62 -16.28 12.26 14.38
CA GLU A 62 -15.73 13.18 13.40
C GLU A 62 -14.21 13.36 13.57
N GLU A 63 -13.75 13.52 14.82
CA GLU A 63 -12.31 13.58 15.11
C GLU A 63 -11.60 12.24 14.86
N LEU A 64 -12.29 11.12 15.11
CA LEU A 64 -11.76 9.79 14.84
C LEU A 64 -11.58 9.57 13.32
N ASP A 65 -12.53 10.02 12.50
CA ASP A 65 -12.44 9.96 11.04
C ASP A 65 -11.33 10.87 10.48
N ALA A 66 -11.16 12.06 11.09
CA ALA A 66 -10.05 12.95 10.77
C ALA A 66 -8.69 12.31 11.11
N ALA A 67 -8.55 11.71 12.29
CA ALA A 67 -7.35 10.96 12.70
C ALA A 67 -7.08 9.78 11.76
N ASN A 68 -8.11 9.04 11.37
CA ASN A 68 -8.01 7.95 10.40
C ASN A 68 -7.49 8.45 9.05
N THR A 69 -8.08 9.50 8.50
CA THR A 69 -7.65 10.08 7.22
C THR A 69 -6.23 10.63 7.29
N ALA A 70 -5.83 11.25 8.41
CA ALA A 70 -4.49 11.80 8.59
C ALA A 70 -3.42 10.71 8.63
N VAL A 71 -3.65 9.62 9.38
CA VAL A 71 -2.64 8.57 9.62
C VAL A 71 -2.68 7.50 8.54
N LEU A 72 -3.87 7.03 8.15
CA LEU A 72 -4.08 5.88 7.28
C LEU A 72 -4.50 6.27 5.85
N GLY A 73 -4.68 7.56 5.58
CA GLY A 73 -5.11 8.04 4.27
C GLY A 73 -4.10 7.78 3.15
N ARG A 74 -4.57 7.75 1.91
CA ARG A 74 -3.74 7.50 0.71
C ARG A 74 -2.52 8.43 0.58
N LYS A 75 -2.66 9.67 1.06
CA LYS A 75 -1.63 10.72 1.02
C LYS A 75 -0.88 10.86 2.35
N SER A 76 -1.14 10.01 3.33
CA SER A 76 -0.38 10.03 4.58
C SER A 76 1.05 9.55 4.36
N ARG A 77 1.93 9.88 5.32
CA ARG A 77 3.29 9.35 5.41
C ARG A 77 3.31 7.83 5.42
N LEU A 78 2.41 7.19 6.18
CA LEU A 78 2.27 5.73 6.17
C LEU A 78 1.89 5.21 4.78
N GLY A 79 0.98 5.90 4.08
CA GLY A 79 0.63 5.58 2.69
C GLY A 79 1.79 5.73 1.72
N GLU A 80 2.73 6.65 1.97
CA GLU A 80 3.98 6.79 1.22
C GLU A 80 4.92 5.62 1.47
N VAL A 81 5.12 5.24 2.74
CA VAL A 81 5.92 4.08 3.14
C VAL A 81 5.36 2.81 2.49
N GLN A 82 4.05 2.56 2.57
CA GLN A 82 3.43 1.38 1.95
C GLN A 82 3.68 1.30 0.44
N ARG A 83 3.69 2.44 -0.26
CA ARG A 83 4.02 2.52 -1.69
C ARG A 83 5.50 2.26 -1.94
N ALA A 84 6.39 2.76 -1.07
CA ALA A 84 7.82 2.55 -1.16
C ALA A 84 8.22 1.09 -0.86
N LEU A 85 7.53 0.40 0.04
CA LEU A 85 7.74 -1.04 0.29
C LEU A 85 7.65 -1.86 -0.99
N GLY A 86 6.73 -1.52 -1.91
CA GLY A 86 6.60 -2.18 -3.21
C GLY A 86 7.77 -1.98 -4.17
N THR A 87 8.79 -1.21 -3.78
CA THR A 87 10.02 -0.95 -4.56
C THR A 87 11.27 -1.55 -3.92
N LEU A 88 11.16 -2.13 -2.72
CA LEU A 88 12.26 -2.80 -2.04
C LEU A 88 12.39 -4.28 -2.46
N GLU A 89 13.61 -4.81 -2.35
CA GLU A 89 13.87 -6.24 -2.47
C GLU A 89 13.18 -7.03 -1.36
N GLU A 90 12.86 -8.30 -1.61
CA GLU A 90 12.13 -9.13 -0.65
C GLU A 90 12.82 -9.22 0.72
N ALA A 91 14.16 -9.35 0.73
CA ALA A 91 14.93 -9.42 1.98
C ALA A 91 14.73 -8.16 2.84
N GLN A 92 14.79 -6.99 2.23
CA GLN A 92 14.60 -5.70 2.91
C GLN A 92 13.15 -5.52 3.39
N ARG A 93 12.17 -6.03 2.63
CA ARG A 93 10.76 -5.98 3.07
C ARG A 93 10.52 -6.80 4.32
N ARG A 94 11.12 -7.98 4.44
CA ARG A 94 10.95 -8.87 5.62
C ARG A 94 11.49 -8.26 6.90
N GLU A 95 12.51 -7.39 6.82
CA GLU A 95 13.03 -6.66 7.97
C GLU A 95 12.05 -5.60 8.49
N LEU A 96 11.15 -5.12 7.63
CA LEU A 96 10.17 -4.08 7.94
C LEU A 96 8.80 -4.64 8.39
N GLY A 97 8.48 -5.91 8.07
CA GLY A 97 7.26 -6.61 8.49
C GLY A 97 6.53 -7.34 7.37
#